data_AF-A0A852ZK05-F1
#
_entry.id   AF-A0A852ZK05-F1
#
_cell.length_a   1.000
_cell.length_b   1.000
_cell.length_c   1.000
_cell.angle_alpha   90.00
_cell.angle_beta   90.00
_cell.angle_gamma   90.00
#
_symmetry.space_group_name_H-M   'P 1'
#
loop_
_entity.id
_entity.type
_entity.pdbx_description
1 polymer ?
#
loop_
_entity_poly.entity_id
_entity_poly.type
_entity_poly.pdbx_seq_one_letter_code
_entity_poly.pdbx_strand_id
1 'polypeptide(L)'
;MRTHTLETPDVDLVYDVAGPLPTADGQPPLVMIGQPIDASGFRALAGFFPDGTVVTSDPRSGGRSVRKTDEGSRPRRIKSAASTR
;
A
#
# COMPACT_ATOMS: atom_id res chain seq x y z
N MET A 1 -0.21 11.40 -11.18
CA MET A 1 0.01 10.23 -10.31
C MET A 1 -0.85 9.09 -10.82
N ARG A 2 -0.27 7.92 -11.05
CA ARG A 2 -0.94 6.74 -11.61
C ARG A 2 -0.94 5.62 -10.56
N THR A 3 -2.09 5.02 -10.33
CA THR A 3 -2.24 3.87 -9.44
C THR A 3 -1.98 2.57 -10.19
N HIS A 4 -1.30 1.65 -9.53
CA HIS A 4 -0.96 0.33 -10.02
C HIS A 4 -1.29 -0.73 -8.96
N THR A 5 -1.64 -1.91 -9.44
CA THR A 5 -1.80 -3.11 -8.62
C THR A 5 -0.77 -4.14 -9.08
N LEU A 6 0.01 -4.65 -8.14
CA LEU A 6 0.88 -5.80 -8.34
C LEU A 6 0.22 -7.02 -7.69
N GLU A 7 -0.24 -7.94 -8.53
CA GLU A 7 -0.78 -9.21 -8.06
C GLU A 7 0.36 -10.14 -7.65
N THR A 8 0.31 -10.62 -6.41
CA THR A 8 1.21 -11.65 -5.88
C THR A 8 0.38 -12.81 -5.31
N PRO A 9 0.99 -13.96 -4.96
CA PRO A 9 0.26 -15.05 -4.33
C PRO A 9 -0.45 -14.65 -3.02
N ASP A 10 0.16 -13.78 -2.23
CA ASP A 10 -0.31 -13.46 -0.87
C ASP A 10 -1.03 -12.11 -0.75
N VAL A 11 -0.88 -11.22 -1.73
CA VAL A 11 -1.43 -9.86 -1.69
C VAL A 11 -1.60 -9.28 -3.08
N ASP A 12 -2.68 -8.54 -3.29
CA ASP A 12 -2.79 -7.55 -4.35
C ASP A 12 -2.26 -6.22 -3.80
N LEU A 13 -1.00 -5.91 -4.11
CA LEU A 13 -0.29 -4.75 -3.56
C LEU A 13 -0.60 -3.51 -4.40
N VAL A 14 -1.16 -2.48 -3.78
CA VAL A 14 -1.47 -1.21 -4.45
C VAL A 14 -0.39 -0.18 -4.16
N TYR A 15 0.07 0.49 -5.22
CA TYR A 15 1.02 1.59 -5.13
C TYR A 15 0.71 2.66 -6.16
N ASP A 16 1.13 3.89 -5.89
CA ASP A 16 1.01 5.01 -6.79
C ASP A 16 2.39 5.46 -7.27
N VAL A 17 2.48 5.78 -8.56
CA VAL A 17 3.68 6.35 -9.19
C VAL A 17 3.42 7.80 -9.56
N ALA A 18 4.30 8.69 -9.15
CA ALA A 18 4.38 10.08 -9.58
C ALA A 18 5.71 10.30 -10.33
N GLY A 19 5.69 11.09 -11.40
CA GLY A 19 6.83 11.25 -12.29
C GLY A 19 6.88 10.24 -13.45
N PRO A 20 7.89 10.36 -14.33
CA PRO A 20 7.98 9.58 -15.56
C PRO A 20 8.40 8.12 -15.33
N LEU A 21 8.02 7.26 -16.27
CA LEU A 21 8.54 5.90 -16.47
C LEU A 21 8.81 5.69 -17.97
N PRO A 22 10.02 5.25 -18.39
CA PRO A 22 11.21 5.00 -17.57
C PRO A 22 11.70 6.26 -16.85
N THR A 23 12.48 6.08 -15.77
CA THR A 23 12.94 7.21 -14.96
C THR A 23 13.81 8.16 -15.78
N ALA A 24 13.71 9.46 -15.50
CA ALA A 24 14.52 10.46 -16.18
C ALA A 24 16.00 10.31 -15.78
N ASP A 25 16.89 10.50 -16.76
CA ASP A 25 18.34 10.63 -16.55
C ASP A 25 19.00 9.49 -15.74
N GLY A 26 18.40 8.29 -15.77
CA GLY A 26 18.87 7.14 -15.00
C GLY A 26 18.71 7.29 -13.48
N GLN A 27 17.96 8.29 -13.00
CA GLN A 27 17.70 8.48 -11.57
C GLN A 27 16.90 7.28 -11.03
N PRO A 28 17.28 6.71 -9.88
CA PRO A 28 16.52 5.64 -9.27
C PRO A 28 15.19 6.18 -8.73
N PRO A 29 14.11 5.38 -8.75
CA PRO A 29 12.86 5.78 -8.12
C PRO A 29 13.00 5.88 -6.60
N LEU A 30 12.38 6.89 -5.99
CA LEU A 30 12.26 7.03 -4.55
C LEU A 30 11.01 6.28 -4.06
N VAL A 31 11.19 5.25 -3.24
CA VAL A 31 10.08 4.50 -2.64
C VAL A 31 9.78 5.03 -1.25
N MET A 32 8.55 5.46 -1.03
CA MET A 32 8.02 5.90 0.27
C MET A 32 7.07 4.84 0.82
N ILE A 33 7.44 4.28 1.96
CA ILE A 33 6.69 3.25 2.67
C ILE A 33 6.57 3.64 4.15
N GLY A 34 5.40 3.39 4.73
CA GLY A 34 5.14 3.64 6.15
C GLY A 34 4.26 2.57 6.77
N GLN A 35 4.29 2.46 8.10
CA GLN A 35 3.33 1.70 8.91
C GLN A 35 2.95 2.57 10.12
N PRO A 36 1.67 2.68 10.49
CA PRO A 36 0.47 2.10 9.86
C PRO A 36 -0.10 2.93 8.68
N ILE A 37 0.68 3.86 8.13
CA ILE A 37 0.25 4.86 7.15
C ILE A 37 0.19 4.27 5.73
N ASP A 38 -0.88 4.55 4.98
CA ASP A 38 -1.01 4.19 3.55
C ASP A 38 -0.40 5.24 2.60
N ALA A 39 -0.41 4.99 1.29
CA ALA A 39 0.21 5.89 0.31
C ALA A 39 -0.33 7.33 0.37
N SER A 40 -1.57 7.52 0.84
CA SER A 40 -2.16 8.86 0.93
C SER A 40 -1.40 9.78 1.90
N GLY A 41 -0.79 9.21 2.94
CA GLY A 41 0.00 9.96 3.92
C GLY A 41 1.28 10.58 3.36
N PHE A 42 1.72 10.13 2.18
CA PHE A 42 2.95 10.62 1.54
C PHE A 42 2.70 11.65 0.43
N ARG A 43 1.43 12.00 0.12
CA ARG A 43 1.12 12.91 -0.99
C ARG A 43 1.84 14.26 -0.92
N ALA A 44 1.89 14.87 0.26
CA ALA A 44 2.61 16.12 0.46
C ALA A 44 4.12 15.93 0.28
N LEU A 45 4.69 14.87 0.85
CA LEU A 45 6.12 14.57 0.76
C LEU A 45 6.55 14.32 -0.70
N ALA A 46 5.75 13.56 -1.46
CA ALA A 46 5.99 13.32 -2.87
C ALA A 46 6.03 14.61 -3.71
N GLY A 47 5.28 15.63 -3.31
CA GLY A 47 5.28 16.94 -3.98
C GLY A 47 6.61 17.70 -3.89
N PHE A 48 7.50 17.36 -2.97
CA PHE A 48 8.84 17.95 -2.86
C PHE A 48 9.87 17.33 -3.81
N PHE A 49 9.50 16.30 -4.58
CA PHE A 49 10.38 15.63 -5.54
C PHE A 49 9.80 15.71 -6.97
N PRO A 50 9.61 16.92 -7.53
CA PRO A 50 8.93 17.09 -8.81
C PRO A 50 9.71 16.51 -10.01
N ASP A 51 11.03 16.45 -9.91
CA ASP A 51 11.92 16.03 -11.00
C ASP A 51 12.19 14.51 -11.00
N GLY A 52 11.81 13.82 -9.92
CA GLY A 52 12.07 12.40 -9.72
C GLY A 52 10.83 11.52 -9.88
N THR A 53 11.07 10.22 -10.09
CA THR A 53 10.02 9.21 -10.00
C THR A 53 9.82 8.81 -8.54
N VAL A 54 8.64 9.07 -7.99
CA VAL A 54 8.26 8.70 -6.62
C VAL A 54 7.24 7.57 -6.66
N VAL A 55 7.46 6.55 -5.83
CA VAL A 55 6.53 5.45 -5.61
C VAL A 55 6.05 5.50 -4.17
N THR A 56 4.74 5.58 -3.96
CA THR A 56 4.11 5.48 -2.63
C THR A 56 3.32 4.17 -2.57
N SER A 57 3.42 3.42 -1.48
CA SER A 57 2.83 2.07 -1.39
C SER A 57 1.89 1.94 -0.21
N ASP A 58 0.79 1.20 -0.41
CA ASP A 58 -0.12 0.85 0.66
C ASP A 58 0.42 -0.37 1.45
N PRO A 59 0.33 -0.38 2.79
CA PRO A 59 0.66 -1.53 3.63
C PRO A 59 0.03 -2.82 3.12
N ARG A 60 0.73 -3.95 3.23
CA ARG A 60 0.17 -5.27 2.89
C ARG A 60 -1.18 -5.57 3.57
N SER A 61 -1.39 -5.03 4.77
CA SER A 61 -2.56 -5.29 5.62
C SER A 61 -3.55 -4.13 5.70
N GLY A 62 -3.45 -3.11 4.85
CA GLY A 62 -4.28 -1.91 4.96
C GLY A 62 -4.23 -1.01 3.73
N GLY A 63 -4.96 0.11 3.78
CA GLY A 63 -5.15 0.97 2.61
C GLY A 63 -5.99 0.27 1.54
N ARG A 64 -5.56 0.36 0.28
CA ARG A 64 -6.20 -0.27 -0.89
C ARG A 64 -5.63 -1.66 -1.19
N SER A 65 -4.51 -2.05 -0.56
CA SER A 65 -3.93 -3.39 -0.72
C SER A 65 -4.82 -4.47 -0.10
N VAL A 66 -4.97 -5.60 -0.79
CA VAL A 66 -5.82 -6.71 -0.34
C VAL A 66 -4.96 -7.94 -0.08
N ARG A 67 -4.81 -8.29 1.20
CA ARG A 67 -4.17 -9.57 1.57
C ARG A 67 -5.04 -10.73 1.10
N LYS A 68 -4.48 -11.60 0.28
CA LYS A 68 -5.08 -12.89 -0.05
C LYS A 68 -4.92 -13.77 1.18
N THR A 69 -6.03 -14.33 1.63
CA THR A 69 -6.02 -15.33 2.69
C THR A 69 -6.24 -16.66 2.01
N ASP A 70 -5.53 -17.71 2.44
CA ASP A 70 -5.87 -19.07 2.08
C ASP A 70 -7.36 -19.28 2.33
N GLU A 71 -8.06 -19.91 1.38
CA GLU A 71 -9.46 -20.28 1.52
C GLU A 71 -9.63 -21.14 2.78
N GLY A 72 -9.96 -20.50 3.91
CA GLY A 72 -9.91 -21.15 5.22
C GLY A 72 -10.03 -20.23 6.43
N SER A 73 -9.64 -18.95 6.33
CA SER A 73 -9.83 -18.03 7.46
C SER A 73 -11.23 -17.44 7.48
N ARG A 74 -12.18 -18.17 8.07
CA ARG A 74 -13.45 -17.58 8.52
C ARG A 74 -13.13 -16.43 9.48
N PRO A 75 -13.85 -15.29 9.44
CA PRO A 75 -13.65 -14.24 10.43
C PRO A 75 -13.85 -14.86 11.82
N ARG A 76 -12.85 -14.72 12.70
CA ARG A 76 -12.99 -15.11 14.10
C ARG A 76 -14.14 -14.30 14.68
N ARG A 77 -15.31 -14.93 14.77
CA ARG A 77 -16.44 -14.42 15.53
C ARG A 77 -15.94 -14.26 16.96
N ILE A 78 -15.75 -13.02 17.40
CA ILE A 78 -15.47 -12.72 18.81
C ILE A 78 -16.72 -13.20 19.56
N LYS A 79 -16.63 -14.35 20.23
CA LYS A 79 -17.68 -14.77 21.15
C LYS A 79 -17.61 -13.78 22.32
N SER A 80 -18.53 -12.82 22.32
CA SER A 80 -18.80 -12.02 23.50
C SER A 80 -19.23 -12.98 24.61
N ALA A 81 -18.36 -13.19 25.60
CA ALA A 81 -18.74 -13.82 26.84
C ALA A 81 -19.56 -12.79 27.63
N ALA A 82 -20.88 -12.79 27.39
CA ALA A 82 -21.79 -12.19 28.35
C ALA A 82 -21.71 -13.03 29.63
N SER A 83 -21.02 -12.48 30.62
CA SER A 83 -21.06 -12.92 32.00
C SER A 83 -22.49 -12.72 32.51
N THR A 84 -23.25 -13.81 32.58
CA THR A 84 -24.53 -13.84 33.29
C THR A 84 -24.23 -14.17 34.75
N ARG A 85 -24.65 -13.26 35.63
CA ARG A 85 -24.76 -13.45 37.07
C ARG A 85 -25.86 -14.45 37.41
#